data_AF-A0A318HC15-F1
#
_entry.id   AF-A0A318HC15-F1
#
_cell.length_a   1.000
_cell.length_b   1.000
_cell.length_c   1.000
_cell.angle_alpha   90.00
_cell.angle_beta   90.00
_cell.angle_gamma   90.00
#
_symmetry.space_group_name_H-M   'P 1'
#
loop_
_entity.id
_entity.type
_entity.pdbx_description
1 polymer ?
#
loop_
_entity_poly.entity_id
_entity_poly.type
_entity_poly.pdbx_seq_one_letter_code
_entity_poly.pdbx_strand_id
1 'polypeptide(L)'
;MTVWITRRPDSEVAAELNASRGPLAGVRLAVKDNVDVAGLPTTAACPEFAYPPDRDAAAVAALRAAGAVVVGKTNLDQFATGLVGTRSPYGAVPDSRRPEFISGGSSSGSAVAVATGEADIAIGTDTAGSGRVPAGLQGIVGIKPTLGVISTEGVVPACESYDCVTILAQTLNLANRAMGVMAAGAGARGWPADVRLAAPPGPVVAVPDDLPELDSQWRAAFNTAVGRLAEAGVRIVTVDIAPFLAAAKLLYEGGLVSERYAAVGEFIDAHPDAAIDPTVRRIITAARDIPAHRLVRDRREVDRLRIVAMTALDGVDAFVVPTAPTHPRIDEVAADPVGVNSRMGTYTNFCNLFDLCAVAVPAGTAGQAQFGITVLARAFEDAVAVDIAALASGDEAPVDVWPLAVADSVELVVFGAHLRGGPLVHQLTDQGARWAGEVTTAPRYRMTVLPTVPAKPAITRVADGEPGTALSGHRWLLSPAALGRFLAALPAPMQLGKVEFDDGTWRTAFGCDASAATGADISAYGSWPAAIAAGAVG
;
A
#
# COMPACT_ATOMS: atom_id res chain seq x y z
N MET A 1 -30.21 4.24 -7.32
CA MET A 1 -28.77 3.94 -7.48
C MET A 1 -28.30 3.35 -6.16
N THR A 2 -27.80 2.11 -6.16
CA THR A 2 -27.40 1.39 -4.93
C THR A 2 -25.99 1.73 -4.44
N VAL A 3 -25.22 2.50 -5.21
CA VAL A 3 -23.83 2.91 -4.90
C VAL A 3 -23.74 3.83 -3.68
N TRP A 4 -24.70 4.75 -3.52
CA TRP A 4 -24.71 5.78 -2.49
C TRP A 4 -25.84 5.52 -1.48
N ILE A 5 -25.51 5.53 -0.19
CA ILE A 5 -26.50 5.59 0.89
C ILE A 5 -26.96 7.04 1.07
N THR A 6 -26.02 7.98 1.05
CA THR A 6 -26.29 9.41 1.09
C THR A 6 -25.39 10.11 0.10
N ARG A 7 -25.96 10.89 -0.82
CA ARG A 7 -25.21 11.68 -1.80
C ARG A 7 -25.52 13.15 -1.59
N ARG A 8 -24.49 14.00 -1.57
CA ARG A 8 -24.64 15.45 -1.46
C ARG A 8 -25.19 16.03 -2.77
N PRO A 9 -25.84 17.20 -2.74
CA PRO A 9 -26.24 17.90 -3.96
C PRO A 9 -25.02 18.22 -4.84
N ASP A 10 -25.11 17.94 -6.13
CA ASP A 10 -24.00 18.18 -7.08
C ASP A 10 -23.56 19.65 -7.12
N SER A 11 -24.49 20.59 -6.90
CA SER A 11 -24.18 22.02 -6.82
C SER A 11 -23.29 22.39 -5.64
N GLU A 12 -23.47 21.76 -4.48
CA GLU A 12 -22.63 21.98 -3.30
C GLU A 12 -21.24 21.39 -3.51
N VAL A 13 -21.19 20.15 -4.02
CA VAL A 13 -19.92 19.47 -4.35
C VAL A 13 -19.14 20.29 -5.37
N ALA A 14 -19.78 20.78 -6.44
CA ALA A 14 -19.14 21.60 -7.46
C ALA A 14 -18.62 22.94 -6.89
N ALA A 15 -19.38 23.59 -6.01
CA ALA A 15 -18.95 24.83 -5.37
C ALA A 15 -17.71 24.61 -4.48
N GLU A 16 -17.70 23.54 -3.69
CA GLU A 16 -16.54 23.19 -2.85
C GLU A 16 -15.32 22.79 -3.69
N LEU A 17 -15.50 22.05 -4.79
CA LEU A 17 -14.40 21.71 -5.69
C LEU A 17 -13.73 22.97 -6.26
N ASN A 18 -14.51 23.95 -6.70
CA ASN A 18 -13.98 25.23 -7.19
C ASN A 18 -13.24 26.03 -6.10
N ALA A 19 -13.68 25.91 -4.85
CA ALA A 19 -13.07 26.58 -3.70
C ALA A 19 -11.87 25.81 -3.11
N SER A 20 -11.72 24.52 -3.42
CA SER A 20 -10.71 23.64 -2.82
C SER A 20 -9.27 24.08 -3.11
N ARG A 21 -8.37 23.86 -2.15
CA ARG A 21 -6.94 24.20 -2.22
C ARG A 21 -6.12 23.10 -1.56
N GLY A 22 -4.85 22.98 -1.92
CA GLY A 22 -3.96 21.96 -1.38
C GLY A 22 -3.67 20.83 -2.36
N PRO A 23 -2.93 19.79 -1.91
CA PRO A 23 -2.40 18.74 -2.79
C PRO A 23 -3.47 17.82 -3.37
N LEU A 24 -4.71 17.85 -2.87
CA LEU A 24 -5.87 17.13 -3.41
C LEU A 24 -6.99 18.08 -3.85
N ALA A 25 -6.68 19.34 -4.16
CA ALA A 25 -7.64 20.27 -4.73
C ALA A 25 -8.26 19.70 -6.03
N GLY A 26 -9.58 19.83 -6.17
CA GLY A 26 -10.34 19.30 -7.30
C GLY A 26 -10.61 17.79 -7.25
N VAL A 27 -10.18 17.07 -6.21
CA VAL A 27 -10.38 15.62 -6.07
C VAL A 27 -11.70 15.33 -5.35
N ARG A 28 -12.54 14.49 -5.98
CA ARG A 28 -13.80 13.99 -5.39
C ARG A 28 -13.54 12.76 -4.53
N LEU A 29 -14.04 12.80 -3.30
CA LEU A 29 -13.88 11.76 -2.29
C LEU A 29 -15.23 11.06 -2.01
N ALA A 30 -15.31 9.77 -2.31
CA ALA A 30 -16.34 8.88 -1.77
C ALA A 30 -15.91 8.35 -0.40
N VAL A 31 -16.81 8.26 0.57
CA VAL A 31 -16.50 7.70 1.90
C VAL A 31 -17.41 6.53 2.19
N LYS A 32 -16.87 5.36 2.52
CA LYS A 32 -17.69 4.21 2.95
C LYS A 32 -18.53 4.56 4.16
N ASP A 33 -19.81 4.19 4.18
CA ASP A 33 -20.74 4.61 5.23
C ASP A 33 -20.59 3.90 6.59
N ASN A 34 -19.42 3.33 6.86
CA ASN A 34 -18.98 2.99 8.21
C ASN A 34 -17.85 3.90 8.71
N VAL A 35 -17.57 5.00 7.99
CA VAL A 35 -16.57 6.01 8.34
C VAL A 35 -17.26 7.36 8.49
N ASP A 36 -16.97 8.05 9.57
CA ASP A 36 -17.61 9.30 9.96
C ASP A 36 -17.23 10.46 9.05
N VAL A 37 -18.25 11.23 8.66
CA VAL A 37 -18.13 12.50 7.96
C VAL A 37 -19.09 13.46 8.65
N ALA A 38 -18.57 14.53 9.25
CA ALA A 38 -19.40 15.53 9.91
C ALA A 38 -20.42 16.11 8.92
N GLY A 39 -21.69 16.16 9.35
CA GLY A 39 -22.80 16.64 8.53
C GLY A 39 -23.48 15.58 7.64
N LEU A 40 -22.99 14.34 7.61
CA LEU A 40 -23.66 13.21 6.95
C LEU A 40 -23.81 12.05 7.95
N PRO A 41 -24.99 11.41 8.06
CA PRO A 41 -25.16 10.29 8.98
C PRO A 41 -24.22 9.14 8.65
N THR A 42 -23.80 8.40 9.67
CA THR A 42 -23.11 7.12 9.53
C THR A 42 -24.12 6.02 9.87
N THR A 43 -24.35 5.08 8.94
CA THR A 43 -25.36 4.02 9.12
C THR A 43 -24.77 2.61 9.19
N ALA A 44 -23.53 2.41 8.73
CA ALA A 44 -22.95 1.08 8.50
C ALA A 44 -23.86 0.15 7.67
N ALA A 45 -24.63 0.73 6.73
CA ALA A 45 -25.70 0.10 5.95
C ALA A 45 -26.82 -0.51 6.81
N CYS A 46 -27.10 0.06 7.97
CA CYS A 46 -28.25 -0.28 8.82
C CYS A 46 -29.01 1.02 9.14
N PRO A 47 -30.21 1.25 8.55
CA PRO A 47 -30.98 2.47 8.77
C PRO A 47 -31.22 2.80 10.25
N GLU A 48 -31.48 1.79 11.07
CA GLU A 48 -31.76 1.93 12.50
C GLU A 48 -30.49 2.13 13.35
N PHE A 49 -29.30 1.92 12.80
CA PHE A 49 -28.02 2.21 13.45
C PHE A 49 -27.57 3.66 13.23
N ALA A 50 -28.28 4.41 12.37
CA ALA A 50 -27.86 5.73 11.92
C ALA A 50 -27.63 6.71 13.08
N TYR A 51 -26.47 7.35 13.09
CA TYR A 51 -26.16 8.47 13.99
C TYR A 51 -25.50 9.63 13.21
N PRO A 52 -25.68 10.88 13.66
CA PRO A 52 -24.97 12.03 13.11
C PRO A 52 -23.60 12.18 13.83
N PRO A 53 -22.46 11.95 13.16
CA PRO A 53 -21.16 12.16 13.79
C PRO A 53 -20.86 13.66 13.99
N ASP A 54 -20.35 14.01 15.18
CA ASP A 54 -19.98 15.39 15.52
C ASP A 54 -18.71 15.88 14.79
N ARG A 55 -17.87 14.95 14.34
CA ARG A 55 -16.58 15.22 13.69
C ARG A 55 -16.29 14.22 12.59
N ASP A 56 -15.46 14.62 11.65
CA ASP A 56 -14.91 13.71 10.65
C ASP A 56 -14.05 12.63 11.31
N ALA A 57 -14.05 11.43 10.75
CA ALA A 57 -13.02 10.43 11.03
C ALA A 57 -11.64 11.01 10.70
N ALA A 58 -10.59 10.56 11.41
CA ALA A 58 -9.24 11.14 11.26
C ALA A 58 -8.75 11.12 9.80
N ALA A 59 -8.99 10.02 9.08
CA ALA A 59 -8.64 9.89 7.67
C ALA A 59 -9.43 10.83 6.75
N VAL A 60 -10.72 11.06 7.03
CA VAL A 60 -11.56 12.00 6.29
C VAL A 60 -11.08 13.44 6.52
N ALA A 61 -10.81 13.81 7.78
CA ALA A 61 -10.31 15.12 8.15
C ALA A 61 -8.98 15.43 7.42
N ALA A 62 -8.06 14.46 7.39
CA ALA A 62 -6.77 14.60 6.68
C ALA A 62 -6.96 14.87 5.17
N LEU A 63 -7.82 14.10 4.50
CA LEU A 63 -8.09 14.26 3.07
C LEU A 63 -8.81 15.58 2.76
N ARG A 64 -9.78 16.00 3.58
CA ARG A 64 -10.46 17.30 3.44
C ARG A 64 -9.52 18.47 3.67
N ALA A 65 -8.65 18.39 4.67
CA ALA A 65 -7.62 19.41 4.93
C ALA A 65 -6.64 19.56 3.76
N ALA A 66 -6.39 18.48 3.02
CA ALA A 66 -5.60 18.47 1.79
C ALA A 66 -6.36 18.97 0.53
N GLY A 67 -7.66 19.27 0.65
CA GLY A 67 -8.49 19.83 -0.42
C GLY A 67 -9.43 18.84 -1.10
N ALA A 68 -9.49 17.58 -0.68
CA ALA A 68 -10.46 16.63 -1.23
C ALA A 68 -11.90 16.98 -0.80
N VAL A 69 -12.85 16.85 -1.70
CA VAL A 69 -14.26 17.20 -1.46
C VAL A 69 -15.10 15.94 -1.35
N VAL A 70 -15.75 15.74 -0.19
CA VAL A 70 -16.64 14.59 0.02
C VAL A 70 -17.86 14.71 -0.88
N VAL A 71 -18.13 13.68 -1.68
CA VAL A 71 -19.33 13.56 -2.53
C VAL A 71 -20.50 12.96 -1.75
N GLY A 72 -20.22 12.03 -0.84
CA GLY A 72 -21.25 11.36 -0.06
C GLY A 72 -20.75 10.11 0.66
N LYS A 73 -21.71 9.41 1.27
CA LYS A 73 -21.54 8.14 1.97
C LYS A 73 -21.94 6.99 1.04
N THR A 74 -21.00 6.09 0.78
CA THR A 74 -21.15 4.96 -0.14
C THR A 74 -21.65 3.71 0.57
N ASN A 75 -22.41 2.90 -0.17
CA ASN A 75 -22.98 1.64 0.32
C ASN A 75 -21.90 0.59 0.60
N LEU A 76 -22.24 -0.39 1.44
CA LEU A 76 -21.37 -1.46 1.91
C LEU A 76 -22.16 -2.73 2.25
N ASP A 77 -21.49 -3.88 2.35
CA ASP A 77 -22.06 -5.00 3.12
C ASP A 77 -22.22 -4.55 4.58
N GLN A 78 -23.39 -4.80 5.16
CA GLN A 78 -23.81 -4.27 6.45
C GLN A 78 -22.82 -4.61 7.58
N PHE A 79 -22.52 -3.61 8.42
CA PHE A 79 -21.49 -3.65 9.46
C PHE A 79 -20.13 -4.15 8.93
N ALA A 80 -19.81 -3.81 7.68
CA ALA A 80 -18.62 -4.27 6.96
C ALA A 80 -18.45 -5.81 6.94
N THR A 81 -19.54 -6.58 7.03
CA THR A 81 -19.52 -8.04 7.14
C THR A 81 -19.80 -8.71 5.79
N GLY A 82 -18.80 -8.73 4.91
CA GLY A 82 -18.88 -9.43 3.63
C GLY A 82 -17.76 -9.04 2.67
N LEU A 83 -17.66 -9.83 1.60
CA LEU A 83 -16.76 -9.63 0.46
C LEU A 83 -17.54 -9.57 -0.87
N VAL A 84 -18.86 -9.37 -0.81
CA VAL A 84 -19.77 -9.56 -1.95
C VAL A 84 -20.50 -8.28 -2.38
N GLY A 85 -20.74 -7.32 -1.49
CA GLY A 85 -21.44 -6.09 -1.79
C GLY A 85 -22.96 -6.23 -1.98
N THR A 86 -23.53 -7.37 -1.58
CA THR A 86 -24.96 -7.70 -1.73
C THR A 86 -25.73 -7.68 -0.42
N ARG A 87 -25.05 -7.61 0.73
CA ARG A 87 -25.64 -7.72 2.08
C ARG A 87 -26.01 -6.34 2.62
N SER A 88 -26.84 -5.61 1.89
CA SER A 88 -27.27 -4.25 2.28
C SER A 88 -28.77 -4.08 2.08
N PRO A 89 -29.52 -3.59 3.07
CA PRO A 89 -30.92 -3.22 2.90
C PRO A 89 -31.11 -2.04 1.92
N TYR A 90 -30.04 -1.28 1.63
CA TYR A 90 -30.02 -0.25 0.59
C TYR A 90 -29.90 -0.81 -0.84
N GLY A 91 -29.81 -2.14 -0.96
CA GLY A 91 -29.74 -2.88 -2.21
C GLY A 91 -28.32 -3.34 -2.55
N ALA A 92 -28.24 -4.42 -3.32
CA ALA A 92 -26.99 -4.94 -3.84
C ALA A 92 -26.32 -3.94 -4.79
N VAL A 93 -25.00 -3.81 -4.67
CA VAL A 93 -24.19 -2.99 -5.57
C VAL A 93 -23.64 -3.90 -6.67
N PRO A 94 -24.07 -3.75 -7.94
CA PRO A 94 -23.56 -4.55 -9.04
C PRO A 94 -22.17 -4.11 -9.48
N ASP A 95 -21.47 -4.98 -10.20
CA ASP A 95 -20.26 -4.62 -10.93
C ASP A 95 -20.52 -3.45 -11.91
N SER A 96 -19.55 -2.53 -12.03
CA SER A 96 -19.68 -1.33 -12.87
C SER A 96 -19.83 -1.62 -14.36
N ARG A 97 -19.40 -2.80 -14.84
CA ARG A 97 -19.40 -3.18 -16.27
C ARG A 97 -20.33 -4.35 -16.56
N ARG A 98 -20.67 -5.17 -15.57
CA ARG A 98 -21.44 -6.40 -15.69
C ARG A 98 -22.56 -6.43 -14.63
N PRO A 99 -23.73 -5.82 -14.89
CA PRO A 99 -24.77 -5.60 -13.87
C PRO A 99 -25.31 -6.85 -13.14
N GLU A 100 -25.15 -8.03 -13.75
CA GLU A 100 -25.55 -9.33 -13.21
C GLU A 100 -24.55 -9.89 -12.16
N PHE A 101 -23.37 -9.27 -12.06
CA PHE A 101 -22.27 -9.70 -11.22
C PHE A 101 -22.08 -8.80 -10.01
N ILE A 102 -21.48 -9.36 -8.97
CA ILE A 102 -21.21 -8.60 -7.74
C ILE A 102 -20.17 -7.52 -7.96
N SER A 103 -20.25 -6.41 -7.23
CA SER A 103 -19.17 -5.41 -7.18
C SER A 103 -17.95 -5.90 -6.38
N GLY A 104 -18.15 -6.87 -5.49
CA GLY A 104 -17.25 -7.18 -4.39
C GLY A 104 -17.54 -6.28 -3.18
N GLY A 105 -17.07 -6.69 -2.01
CA GLY A 105 -17.37 -6.01 -0.76
C GLY A 105 -16.25 -6.14 0.26
N SER A 106 -16.40 -5.58 1.46
CA SER A 106 -17.56 -4.81 1.89
C SER A 106 -17.55 -3.36 1.41
N SER A 107 -16.46 -2.83 0.84
CA SER A 107 -16.39 -1.44 0.32
C SER A 107 -16.97 -1.33 -1.10
N SER A 108 -18.19 -1.83 -1.29
CA SER A 108 -18.81 -2.03 -2.60
C SER A 108 -19.09 -0.71 -3.33
N GLY A 109 -19.86 0.20 -2.70
CA GLY A 109 -20.16 1.50 -3.29
C GLY A 109 -18.90 2.36 -3.49
N SER A 110 -17.93 2.28 -2.59
CA SER A 110 -16.65 3.00 -2.71
C SER A 110 -15.90 2.62 -3.99
N ALA A 111 -15.79 1.32 -4.27
CA ALA A 111 -15.09 0.85 -5.46
C ALA A 111 -15.86 1.16 -6.75
N VAL A 112 -17.18 0.98 -6.77
CA VAL A 112 -17.99 1.30 -7.95
C VAL A 112 -17.97 2.79 -8.24
N ALA A 113 -18.07 3.66 -7.23
CA ALA A 113 -18.00 5.12 -7.43
C ALA A 113 -16.68 5.56 -8.08
N VAL A 114 -15.55 4.91 -7.74
CA VAL A 114 -14.25 5.16 -8.39
C VAL A 114 -14.23 4.60 -9.81
N ALA A 115 -14.72 3.37 -10.00
CA ALA A 115 -14.71 2.70 -11.29
C ALA A 115 -15.59 3.39 -12.34
N THR A 116 -16.71 3.98 -11.93
CA THR A 116 -17.61 4.75 -12.80
C THR A 116 -17.20 6.22 -12.95
N GLY A 117 -16.18 6.66 -12.22
CA GLY A 117 -15.72 8.05 -12.23
C GLY A 117 -16.67 9.02 -11.53
N GLU A 118 -17.58 8.54 -10.68
CA GLU A 118 -18.41 9.37 -9.80
C GLU A 118 -17.60 9.98 -8.65
N ALA A 119 -16.51 9.32 -8.25
CA ALA A 119 -15.47 9.83 -7.35
C ALA A 119 -14.08 9.54 -7.94
N ASP A 120 -13.07 10.32 -7.55
CA ASP A 120 -11.69 10.14 -8.02
C ASP A 120 -10.90 9.23 -7.06
N ILE A 121 -11.19 9.37 -5.77
CA ILE A 121 -10.72 8.48 -4.70
C ILE A 121 -11.87 8.06 -3.80
N ALA A 122 -11.72 6.93 -3.11
CA ALA A 122 -12.66 6.53 -2.09
C ALA A 122 -11.98 5.92 -0.86
N ILE A 123 -12.46 6.30 0.33
CA ILE A 123 -12.14 5.59 1.56
C ILE A 123 -12.95 4.30 1.61
N GLY A 124 -12.26 3.19 1.82
CA GLY A 124 -12.83 1.90 2.22
C GLY A 124 -12.33 1.49 3.60
N THR A 125 -12.73 0.29 4.01
CA THR A 125 -12.18 -0.40 5.18
C THR A 125 -11.85 -1.84 4.82
N ASP A 126 -10.86 -2.43 5.47
CA ASP A 126 -10.40 -3.79 5.19
C ASP A 126 -9.93 -4.51 6.44
N THR A 127 -10.71 -5.52 6.85
CA THR A 127 -10.32 -6.54 7.83
C THR A 127 -9.74 -7.78 7.14
N ALA A 128 -10.39 -8.19 6.05
CA ALA A 128 -10.27 -9.53 5.47
C ALA A 128 -10.32 -9.53 3.93
N GLY A 129 -10.27 -8.36 3.29
CA GLY A 129 -10.34 -8.23 1.83
C GLY A 129 -11.17 -7.04 1.34
N SER A 130 -11.83 -6.32 2.24
CA SER A 130 -12.85 -5.34 1.88
C SER A 130 -12.37 -4.10 1.14
N GLY A 131 -11.06 -3.81 1.10
CA GLY A 131 -10.46 -2.80 0.25
C GLY A 131 -9.73 -3.39 -0.97
N ARG A 132 -9.61 -4.71 -1.05
CA ARG A 132 -8.85 -5.45 -2.06
C ARG A 132 -9.75 -6.16 -3.07
N VAL A 133 -10.68 -7.01 -2.61
CA VAL A 133 -11.64 -7.73 -3.46
C VAL A 133 -12.39 -6.79 -4.39
N PRO A 134 -13.06 -5.73 -3.91
CA PRO A 134 -13.77 -4.83 -4.81
C PRO A 134 -12.82 -4.05 -5.73
N ALA A 135 -11.59 -3.73 -5.31
CA ALA A 135 -10.61 -3.12 -6.21
C ALA A 135 -10.25 -4.04 -7.40
N GLY A 136 -9.96 -5.32 -7.11
CA GLY A 136 -9.64 -6.32 -8.12
C GLY A 136 -10.78 -6.58 -9.10
N LEU A 137 -12.02 -6.67 -8.61
CA LEU A 137 -13.20 -6.91 -9.47
C LEU A 137 -13.59 -5.67 -10.29
N GLN A 138 -13.34 -4.47 -9.77
CA GLN A 138 -13.65 -3.22 -10.48
C GLN A 138 -12.53 -2.74 -11.40
N GLY A 139 -11.37 -3.39 -11.41
CA GLY A 139 -10.21 -2.98 -12.21
C GLY A 139 -9.69 -1.61 -11.78
N ILE A 140 -9.56 -1.40 -10.47
CA ILE A 140 -9.00 -0.19 -9.86
C ILE A 140 -7.92 -0.56 -8.84
N VAL A 141 -7.24 0.43 -8.27
CA VAL A 141 -6.21 0.23 -7.25
C VAL A 141 -6.83 0.30 -5.85
N GLY A 142 -6.41 -0.59 -4.95
CA GLY A 142 -6.73 -0.53 -3.53
C GLY A 142 -5.47 -0.66 -2.67
N ILE A 143 -5.14 0.36 -1.87
CA ILE A 143 -4.03 0.30 -0.90
C ILE A 143 -4.60 -0.01 0.47
N LYS A 144 -4.15 -1.13 1.05
CA LYS A 144 -4.35 -1.49 2.45
C LYS A 144 -3.03 -1.31 3.19
N PRO A 145 -2.90 -0.25 4.02
CA PRO A 145 -1.64 0.05 4.70
C PRO A 145 -1.34 -1.00 5.77
N THR A 146 -0.10 -1.05 6.25
CA THR A 146 0.28 -1.76 7.48
C THR A 146 -0.71 -1.48 8.61
N LEU A 147 -1.08 -2.53 9.37
CA LEU A 147 -2.10 -2.44 10.40
C LEU A 147 -1.74 -1.38 11.45
N GLY A 148 -2.71 -0.53 11.75
CA GLY A 148 -2.58 0.56 12.73
C GLY A 148 -1.81 1.78 12.23
N VAL A 149 -1.25 1.80 11.01
CA VAL A 149 -0.57 3.01 10.50
C VAL A 149 -1.57 4.15 10.31
N ILE A 150 -2.76 3.87 9.79
CA ILE A 150 -3.84 4.85 9.68
C ILE A 150 -4.82 4.64 10.84
N SER A 151 -5.16 5.73 11.53
CA SER A 151 -6.13 5.75 12.61
C SER A 151 -7.50 5.26 12.15
N THR A 152 -8.13 4.44 12.98
CA THR A 152 -9.53 3.99 12.86
C THR A 152 -10.48 4.84 13.71
N GLU A 153 -10.03 5.97 14.26
CA GLU A 153 -10.91 6.89 14.99
C GLU A 153 -12.01 7.44 14.07
N GLY A 154 -13.27 7.32 14.49
CA GLY A 154 -14.44 7.68 13.69
C GLY A 154 -14.83 6.60 12.66
N VAL A 155 -14.37 5.36 12.83
CA VAL A 155 -14.80 4.21 12.03
C VAL A 155 -15.62 3.27 12.90
N VAL A 156 -16.81 2.88 12.44
CA VAL A 156 -17.60 1.84 13.10
C VAL A 156 -16.85 0.50 12.95
N PRO A 157 -16.42 -0.14 14.05
CA PRO A 157 -15.58 -1.31 14.00
C PRO A 157 -16.31 -2.51 13.40
N ALA A 158 -15.55 -3.41 12.78
CA ALA A 158 -16.03 -4.72 12.33
C ALA A 158 -15.26 -5.84 13.05
N CYS A 159 -13.94 -5.77 13.06
CA CYS A 159 -13.08 -6.57 13.92
C CYS A 159 -11.91 -5.67 14.34
N GLU A 160 -12.12 -4.90 15.40
CA GLU A 160 -11.28 -3.75 15.77
C GLU A 160 -9.78 -4.06 15.77
N SER A 161 -9.37 -5.22 16.26
CA SER A 161 -7.94 -5.62 16.31
C SER A 161 -7.29 -5.81 14.94
N TYR A 162 -8.09 -5.90 13.87
CA TYR A 162 -7.64 -6.21 12.52
C TYR A 162 -8.17 -5.21 11.47
N ASP A 163 -8.83 -4.13 11.88
CA ASP A 163 -9.42 -3.18 10.93
C ASP A 163 -8.37 -2.20 10.38
N CYS A 164 -8.40 -1.98 9.07
CA CYS A 164 -7.62 -0.96 8.38
C CYS A 164 -8.54 0.00 7.62
N VAL A 165 -8.24 1.29 7.65
CA VAL A 165 -8.76 2.25 6.66
C VAL A 165 -7.96 2.10 5.37
N THR A 166 -8.64 2.01 4.23
CA THR A 166 -8.00 1.81 2.92
C THR A 166 -8.32 2.95 1.97
N ILE A 167 -7.53 3.14 0.92
CA ILE A 167 -7.86 4.05 -0.18
C ILE A 167 -7.99 3.29 -1.50
N LEU A 168 -8.99 3.69 -2.29
CA LEU A 168 -9.28 3.19 -3.62
C LEU A 168 -9.11 4.34 -4.62
N ALA A 169 -8.49 4.10 -5.78
CA ALA A 169 -8.38 5.08 -6.86
C ALA A 169 -8.22 4.38 -8.22
N GLN A 170 -8.46 5.12 -9.32
CA GLN A 170 -8.27 4.55 -10.67
C GLN A 170 -6.79 4.28 -11.02
N THR A 171 -5.86 5.02 -10.40
CA THR A 171 -4.42 4.89 -10.68
C THR A 171 -3.63 4.71 -9.40
N LEU A 172 -2.50 4.01 -9.49
CA LEU A 172 -1.59 3.80 -8.36
C LEU A 172 -1.04 5.13 -7.82
N ASN A 173 -0.70 6.06 -8.71
CA ASN A 173 -0.20 7.38 -8.33
C ASN A 173 -1.21 8.19 -7.49
N LEU A 174 -2.49 8.18 -7.86
CA LEU A 174 -3.52 8.89 -7.10
C LEU A 174 -3.80 8.20 -5.76
N ALA A 175 -3.89 6.87 -5.73
CA ALA A 175 -4.02 6.11 -4.50
C ALA A 175 -2.84 6.38 -3.55
N ASN A 176 -1.61 6.36 -4.07
CA ASN A 176 -0.38 6.65 -3.33
C ASN A 176 -0.40 8.06 -2.71
N ARG A 177 -0.74 9.08 -3.50
CA ARG A 177 -0.86 10.47 -2.99
C ARG A 177 -1.89 10.59 -1.87
N ALA A 178 -3.08 10.01 -2.06
CA ALA A 178 -4.14 10.05 -1.06
C ALA A 178 -3.77 9.27 0.21
N MET A 179 -3.11 8.12 0.09
CA MET A 179 -2.58 7.38 1.23
C MET A 179 -1.52 8.19 2.00
N GLY A 180 -0.64 8.91 1.31
CA GLY A 180 0.38 9.75 1.95
C GLY A 180 -0.25 10.88 2.78
N VAL A 181 -1.31 11.49 2.26
CA VAL A 181 -2.10 12.49 3.00
C VAL A 181 -2.75 11.88 4.25
N MET A 182 -3.40 10.72 4.12
CA MET A 182 -4.00 10.03 5.28
C MET A 182 -2.93 9.66 6.30
N ALA A 183 -1.78 9.15 5.88
CA ALA A 183 -0.70 8.76 6.78
C ALA A 183 -0.16 9.97 7.55
N ALA A 184 0.10 11.09 6.88
CA ALA A 184 0.61 12.30 7.52
C ALA A 184 -0.41 12.95 8.46
N GLY A 185 -1.70 12.92 8.14
CA GLY A 185 -2.76 13.58 8.92
C GLY A 185 -3.47 12.69 9.94
N ALA A 186 -3.37 11.38 9.82
CA ALA A 186 -4.09 10.40 10.64
C ALA A 186 -3.20 9.21 11.06
N GLY A 187 -1.89 9.41 11.17
CA GLY A 187 -0.94 8.39 11.62
C GLY A 187 -1.21 7.91 13.05
N ALA A 188 -1.24 6.61 13.29
CA ALA A 188 -1.50 6.02 14.61
C ALA A 188 -0.41 5.04 15.11
N ARG A 189 0.34 4.38 14.21
CA ARG A 189 1.47 3.50 14.53
C ARG A 189 2.76 4.08 13.97
N GLY A 190 3.78 4.21 14.81
CA GLY A 190 5.09 4.75 14.44
C GLY A 190 5.85 3.83 13.48
N TRP A 191 6.69 4.43 12.64
CA TRP A 191 7.50 3.73 11.65
C TRP A 191 8.85 3.30 12.24
N PRO A 192 9.35 2.10 11.89
CA PRO A 192 10.63 1.63 12.37
C PRO A 192 11.80 2.33 11.65
N ALA A 193 12.91 2.52 12.36
CA ALA A 193 14.10 3.23 11.85
C ALA A 193 14.88 2.46 10.76
N ASP A 194 14.53 1.21 10.50
CA ASP A 194 15.11 0.32 9.49
C ASP A 194 14.15 -0.01 8.34
N VAL A 195 13.07 0.76 8.19
CA VAL A 195 12.13 0.67 7.07
C VAL A 195 12.85 0.64 5.71
N ARG A 196 12.31 -0.17 4.79
CA ARG A 196 12.73 -0.18 3.38
C ARG A 196 11.89 0.82 2.60
N LEU A 197 12.56 1.75 1.93
CA LEU A 197 11.90 2.82 1.17
C LEU A 197 11.68 2.46 -0.30
N ALA A 198 12.24 1.34 -0.77
CA ALA A 198 12.02 0.82 -2.12
C ALA A 198 12.24 -0.70 -2.20
N ALA A 199 11.63 -1.32 -3.21
CA ALA A 199 12.00 -2.66 -3.65
C ALA A 199 13.44 -2.67 -4.22
N PRO A 200 14.21 -3.76 -4.05
CA PRO A 200 15.54 -3.86 -4.61
C PRO A 200 15.44 -4.09 -6.13
N PRO A 201 16.50 -3.78 -6.90
CA PRO A 201 16.58 -4.18 -8.30
C PRO A 201 16.45 -5.71 -8.43
N GLY A 202 15.54 -6.18 -9.28
CA GLY A 202 15.26 -7.60 -9.46
C GLY A 202 14.70 -8.27 -8.19
N PRO A 203 13.56 -7.79 -7.67
CA PRO A 203 12.99 -8.28 -6.42
C PRO A 203 12.64 -9.76 -6.50
N VAL A 204 12.62 -10.43 -5.35
CA VAL A 204 12.14 -11.81 -5.21
C VAL A 204 10.68 -11.77 -4.81
N VAL A 205 9.83 -12.35 -5.64
CA VAL A 205 8.39 -12.43 -5.38
C VAL A 205 7.97 -13.88 -5.24
N ALA A 206 7.35 -14.20 -4.12
CA ALA A 206 6.70 -15.49 -3.93
C ALA A 206 5.31 -15.49 -4.56
N VAL A 207 4.91 -16.64 -5.10
CA VAL A 207 3.53 -16.97 -5.47
C VAL A 207 3.13 -18.28 -4.79
N PRO A 208 1.82 -18.53 -4.58
CA PRO A 208 1.36 -19.78 -4.00
C PRO A 208 1.78 -21.00 -4.84
N ASP A 209 2.19 -22.08 -4.18
CA ASP A 209 2.43 -23.38 -4.82
C ASP A 209 1.12 -24.08 -5.24
N ASP A 210 0.05 -23.86 -4.49
CA ASP A 210 -1.32 -24.22 -4.83
C ASP A 210 -2.25 -23.00 -4.85
N LEU A 211 -3.28 -23.06 -5.70
CA LEU A 211 -4.26 -22.00 -5.89
C LEU A 211 -5.67 -22.58 -5.76
N PRO A 212 -6.12 -22.91 -4.52
CA PRO A 212 -7.42 -23.50 -4.29
C PRO A 212 -8.55 -22.54 -4.68
N GLU A 213 -9.70 -23.09 -5.06
CA GLU A 213 -10.92 -22.36 -5.49
C GLU A 213 -10.74 -21.46 -6.74
N LEU A 214 -9.52 -21.33 -7.29
CA LEU A 214 -9.24 -20.43 -8.40
C LEU A 214 -9.83 -20.96 -9.71
N ASP A 215 -10.74 -20.19 -10.31
CA ASP A 215 -11.36 -20.50 -11.60
C ASP A 215 -10.31 -20.65 -12.72
N SER A 216 -10.63 -21.44 -13.73
CA SER A 216 -9.73 -21.72 -14.86
C SER A 216 -9.31 -20.47 -15.64
N GLN A 217 -10.22 -19.52 -15.87
CA GLN A 217 -9.91 -18.25 -16.55
C GLN A 217 -9.09 -17.34 -15.64
N TRP A 218 -9.39 -17.33 -14.34
CA TRP A 218 -8.60 -16.62 -13.33
C TRP A 218 -7.18 -17.15 -13.24
N ARG A 219 -7.00 -18.47 -13.30
CA ARG A 219 -5.68 -19.11 -13.30
C ARG A 219 -4.85 -18.72 -14.52
N ALA A 220 -5.47 -18.67 -15.70
CA ALA A 220 -4.79 -18.22 -16.91
C ALA A 220 -4.36 -16.75 -16.79
N ALA A 221 -5.23 -15.87 -16.28
CA ALA A 221 -4.92 -14.47 -16.05
C ALA A 221 -3.83 -14.27 -14.99
N PHE A 222 -3.87 -15.02 -13.89
CA PHE A 222 -2.83 -15.01 -12.86
C PHE A 222 -1.47 -15.44 -13.42
N ASN A 223 -1.41 -16.55 -14.15
CA ASN A 223 -0.18 -17.01 -14.79
C ASN A 223 0.39 -15.97 -15.76
N THR A 224 -0.48 -15.25 -16.47
CA THR A 224 -0.08 -14.16 -17.37
C THR A 224 0.52 -13.00 -16.59
N ALA A 225 -0.11 -12.58 -15.49
CA ALA A 225 0.41 -11.52 -14.62
C ALA A 225 1.77 -11.88 -13.99
N VAL A 226 1.93 -13.13 -13.52
CA VAL A 226 3.21 -13.64 -13.01
C VAL A 226 4.28 -13.68 -14.09
N GLY A 227 3.92 -14.07 -15.33
CA GLY A 227 4.83 -14.02 -16.48
C GLY A 227 5.34 -12.61 -16.78
N ARG A 228 4.47 -11.60 -16.72
CA ARG A 228 4.86 -10.18 -16.90
C ARG A 228 5.84 -9.70 -15.82
N LEU A 229 5.61 -10.09 -14.57
CA LEU A 229 6.56 -9.79 -13.49
C LEU A 229 7.94 -10.41 -13.77
N ALA A 230 7.97 -11.68 -14.21
CA ALA A 230 9.22 -12.34 -14.58
C ALA A 230 9.94 -11.63 -15.74
N GLU A 231 9.21 -11.21 -16.77
CA GLU A 231 9.73 -10.41 -17.89
C GLU A 231 10.27 -9.04 -17.45
N ALA A 232 9.68 -8.44 -16.41
CA ALA A 232 10.15 -7.21 -15.78
C ALA A 232 11.39 -7.40 -14.88
N GLY A 233 11.98 -8.59 -14.85
CA GLY A 233 13.20 -8.90 -14.08
C GLY A 233 12.93 -9.34 -12.64
N VAL A 234 11.68 -9.62 -12.27
CA VAL A 234 11.32 -10.17 -10.96
C VAL A 234 11.66 -11.65 -10.89
N ARG A 235 12.29 -12.09 -9.81
CA ARG A 235 12.57 -13.51 -9.56
C ARG A 235 11.38 -14.16 -8.87
N ILE A 236 10.67 -15.02 -9.59
CA ILE A 236 9.51 -15.73 -9.06
C ILE A 236 9.95 -16.99 -8.31
N VAL A 237 9.45 -17.17 -7.09
CA VAL A 237 9.57 -18.39 -6.28
C VAL A 237 8.20 -18.87 -5.84
N THR A 238 8.08 -20.14 -5.46
CA THR A 238 6.82 -20.71 -4.93
C THR A 238 6.91 -20.89 -3.43
N VAL A 239 5.80 -20.66 -2.73
CA VAL A 239 5.70 -20.87 -1.27
C VAL A 239 4.44 -21.66 -0.93
N ASP A 240 4.54 -22.52 0.08
CA ASP A 240 3.39 -23.26 0.63
C ASP A 240 2.37 -22.29 1.22
N ILE A 241 1.19 -22.23 0.61
CA ILE A 241 0.10 -21.35 1.05
C ILE A 241 -0.69 -21.94 2.24
N ALA A 242 -0.54 -23.23 2.56
CA ALA A 242 -1.38 -23.90 3.55
C ALA A 242 -1.40 -23.24 4.94
N PRO A 243 -0.26 -22.75 5.51
CA PRO A 243 -0.28 -22.03 6.79
C PRO A 243 -1.09 -20.73 6.75
N PHE A 244 -1.07 -20.02 5.62
CA PHE A 244 -1.86 -18.81 5.41
C PHE A 244 -3.36 -19.14 5.38
N LEU A 245 -3.75 -20.18 4.64
CA LEU A 245 -5.14 -20.63 4.55
C LEU A 245 -5.66 -21.17 5.89
N ALA A 246 -4.82 -21.87 6.65
CA ALA A 246 -5.17 -22.35 7.99
C ALA A 246 -5.49 -21.19 8.93
N ALA A 247 -4.69 -20.12 8.91
CA ALA A 247 -4.94 -18.94 9.74
C ALA A 247 -6.20 -18.19 9.28
N ALA A 248 -6.40 -18.07 7.96
CA ALA A 248 -7.60 -17.45 7.37
C ALA A 248 -8.91 -18.08 7.87
N LYS A 249 -8.95 -19.40 8.10
CA LYS A 249 -10.14 -20.08 8.64
C LYS A 249 -10.49 -19.63 10.06
N LEU A 250 -9.49 -19.35 10.90
CA LEU A 250 -9.69 -18.94 12.29
C LEU A 250 -10.41 -17.59 12.41
N LEU A 251 -10.40 -16.75 11.36
CA LEU A 251 -11.09 -15.46 11.35
C LEU A 251 -12.63 -15.60 11.42
N TYR A 252 -13.19 -16.62 10.77
CA TYR A 252 -14.64 -16.82 10.66
C TYR A 252 -15.14 -18.11 11.32
N GLU A 253 -14.32 -19.17 11.36
CA GLU A 253 -14.66 -20.45 12.00
C GLU A 253 -14.12 -20.56 13.45
N GLY A 254 -13.22 -19.64 13.83
CA GLY A 254 -12.59 -19.58 15.15
C GLY A 254 -13.20 -18.53 16.07
N GLY A 255 -12.56 -18.32 17.22
CA GLY A 255 -12.99 -17.36 18.23
C GLY A 255 -12.84 -15.89 17.84
N LEU A 256 -12.09 -15.57 16.78
CA LEU A 256 -11.85 -14.19 16.33
C LEU A 256 -13.12 -13.48 15.87
N VAL A 257 -14.11 -14.23 15.38
CA VAL A 257 -15.43 -13.67 14.99
C VAL A 257 -16.16 -12.98 16.15
N SER A 258 -15.78 -13.26 17.40
CA SER A 258 -16.30 -12.56 18.59
C SER A 258 -16.10 -11.04 18.55
N GLU A 259 -15.10 -10.53 17.82
CA GLU A 259 -14.89 -9.08 17.67
C GLU A 259 -16.03 -8.41 16.89
N ARG A 260 -16.73 -9.14 16.01
CA ARG A 260 -17.94 -8.62 15.34
C ARG A 260 -19.10 -8.45 16.31
N TYR A 261 -19.24 -9.38 17.25
CA TYR A 261 -20.23 -9.24 18.32
C TYR A 261 -19.86 -8.10 19.26
N ALA A 262 -18.60 -7.98 19.65
CA ALA A 262 -18.13 -6.87 20.47
C ALA A 262 -18.39 -5.50 19.80
N ALA A 263 -18.28 -5.41 18.48
CA ALA A 263 -18.49 -4.18 17.74
C ALA A 263 -19.97 -3.71 17.70
N VAL A 264 -20.89 -4.62 17.36
CA VAL A 264 -22.30 -4.25 17.07
C VAL A 264 -23.34 -5.25 17.58
N GLY A 265 -22.93 -6.34 18.22
CA GLY A 265 -23.80 -7.44 18.63
C GLY A 265 -24.90 -7.01 19.61
N GLU A 266 -24.57 -6.19 20.62
CA GLU A 266 -25.55 -5.67 21.57
C GLU A 266 -26.64 -4.83 20.88
N PHE A 267 -26.26 -4.02 19.88
CA PHE A 267 -27.22 -3.27 19.08
C PHE A 267 -28.17 -4.21 18.32
N ILE A 268 -27.62 -5.24 17.66
CA ILE A 268 -28.42 -6.23 16.90
C ILE A 268 -29.41 -6.95 17.80
N ASP A 269 -29.00 -7.26 19.03
CA ASP A 269 -29.81 -7.95 20.04
C ASP A 269 -30.94 -7.06 20.58
N ALA A 270 -30.64 -5.78 20.82
CA ALA A 270 -31.61 -4.79 21.28
C ALA A 270 -32.62 -4.37 20.19
N HIS A 271 -32.30 -4.58 18.91
CA HIS A 271 -33.13 -4.15 17.77
C HIS A 271 -33.52 -5.34 16.88
N PRO A 272 -34.38 -6.26 17.35
CA PRO A 272 -34.79 -7.43 16.57
C PRO A 272 -35.50 -7.07 15.26
N ASP A 273 -36.22 -5.93 15.23
CA ASP A 273 -36.99 -5.47 14.07
C ASP A 273 -36.19 -4.60 13.09
N ALA A 274 -34.92 -4.27 13.40
CA ALA A 274 -34.07 -3.51 12.50
C ALA A 274 -33.82 -4.27 11.19
N ALA A 275 -33.64 -3.51 10.09
CA ALA A 275 -33.38 -4.02 8.74
C ALA A 275 -31.97 -4.61 8.61
N ILE A 276 -31.71 -5.70 9.34
CA ILE A 276 -30.43 -6.39 9.36
C ILE A 276 -30.45 -7.54 8.35
N ASP A 277 -29.44 -7.59 7.49
CA ASP A 277 -29.26 -8.70 6.55
C ASP A 277 -29.25 -10.04 7.31
N PRO A 278 -30.07 -11.04 6.93
CA PRO A 278 -30.19 -12.30 7.67
C PRO A 278 -28.86 -13.06 7.82
N THR A 279 -27.96 -12.96 6.84
CA THR A 279 -26.64 -13.60 6.89
C THR A 279 -25.74 -12.87 7.88
N VAL A 280 -25.70 -11.54 7.83
CA VAL A 280 -24.95 -10.71 8.78
C VAL A 280 -25.45 -10.92 10.21
N ARG A 281 -26.77 -10.89 10.43
CA ARG A 281 -27.39 -11.18 11.74
C ARG A 281 -26.93 -12.53 12.28
N ARG A 282 -27.02 -13.58 11.46
CA ARG A 282 -26.62 -14.94 11.87
C ARG A 282 -25.14 -15.02 12.23
N ILE A 283 -24.25 -14.41 11.45
CA ILE A 283 -22.80 -14.43 11.71
C ILE A 283 -22.50 -13.75 13.05
N ILE A 284 -23.05 -12.57 13.28
CA ILE A 284 -22.71 -11.76 14.46
C ILE A 284 -23.34 -12.38 15.72
N THR A 285 -24.62 -12.77 15.68
CA THR A 285 -25.30 -13.36 16.85
C THR A 285 -24.73 -14.72 17.24
N ALA A 286 -24.27 -15.54 16.27
CA ALA A 286 -23.58 -16.80 16.57
C ALA A 286 -22.26 -16.62 17.33
N ALA A 287 -21.68 -15.42 17.29
CA ALA A 287 -20.43 -15.10 17.97
C ALA A 287 -20.61 -14.67 19.44
N ARG A 288 -21.86 -14.44 19.90
CA ARG A 288 -22.20 -13.99 21.26
C ARG A 288 -21.62 -14.89 22.35
N ASP A 289 -21.81 -16.20 22.20
CA ASP A 289 -21.56 -17.17 23.27
C ASP A 289 -20.20 -17.91 23.09
N ILE A 290 -19.26 -17.32 22.35
CA ILE A 290 -17.92 -17.89 22.18
C ILE A 290 -17.13 -17.77 23.50
N PRO A 291 -16.70 -18.87 24.13
CA PRO A 291 -15.94 -18.81 25.35
C PRO A 291 -14.56 -18.15 25.16
N ALA A 292 -14.15 -17.30 26.10
CA ALA A 292 -12.88 -16.57 26.03
C ALA A 292 -11.64 -17.47 25.80
N HIS A 293 -11.65 -18.70 26.31
CA HIS A 293 -10.54 -19.64 26.09
C HIS A 293 -10.38 -20.05 24.62
N ARG A 294 -11.46 -20.05 23.81
CA ARG A 294 -11.40 -20.31 22.35
C ARG A 294 -10.69 -19.17 21.63
N LEU A 295 -11.03 -17.92 21.96
CA LEU A 295 -10.34 -16.73 21.44
C LEU A 295 -8.84 -16.77 21.76
N VAL A 296 -8.47 -17.06 23.01
CA VAL A 296 -7.06 -17.17 23.42
C VAL A 296 -6.34 -18.29 22.67
N ARG A 297 -6.96 -19.46 22.54
CA ARG A 297 -6.40 -20.60 21.81
C ARG A 297 -6.18 -20.27 20.34
N ASP A 298 -7.16 -19.68 19.69
CA ASP A 298 -7.10 -19.40 18.25
C ASP A 298 -6.13 -18.26 17.94
N ARG A 299 -5.98 -17.25 18.82
CA ARG A 299 -4.90 -16.24 18.72
C ARG A 299 -3.51 -16.86 18.77
N ARG A 300 -3.28 -17.80 19.71
CA ARG A 300 -2.00 -18.54 19.78
C ARG A 300 -1.74 -19.36 18.52
N GLU A 301 -2.77 -19.97 17.95
CA GLU A 301 -2.64 -20.73 16.71
C GLU A 301 -2.34 -19.81 15.52
N VAL A 302 -2.96 -18.63 15.43
CA VAL A 302 -2.59 -17.60 14.45
C VAL A 302 -1.13 -17.20 14.60
N ASP A 303 -0.64 -16.96 15.82
CA ASP A 303 0.77 -16.60 16.03
C ASP A 303 1.72 -17.73 15.59
N ARG A 304 1.38 -19.00 15.91
CA ARG A 304 2.15 -20.16 15.46
C ARG A 304 2.19 -20.26 13.94
N LEU A 305 1.04 -20.12 13.28
CA LEU A 305 0.92 -20.18 11.83
C LEU A 305 1.62 -19.00 11.15
N ARG A 306 1.56 -17.80 11.75
CA ARG A 306 2.30 -16.61 11.29
C ARG A 306 3.79 -16.89 11.28
N ILE A 307 4.35 -17.47 12.33
CA ILE A 307 5.79 -17.80 12.38
C ILE A 307 6.16 -18.75 11.22
N VAL A 308 5.39 -19.82 11.01
CA VAL A 308 5.64 -20.78 9.93
C VAL A 308 5.54 -20.11 8.55
N ALA A 309 4.45 -19.38 8.31
CA ALA A 309 4.17 -18.71 7.05
C ALA A 309 5.24 -17.65 6.71
N MET A 310 5.60 -16.82 7.68
CA MET A 310 6.56 -15.73 7.47
C MET A 310 8.00 -16.24 7.31
N THR A 311 8.36 -17.33 7.98
CA THR A 311 9.66 -18.01 7.78
C THR A 311 9.79 -18.53 6.34
N ALA A 312 8.69 -19.02 5.77
CA ALA A 312 8.68 -19.48 4.38
C ALA A 312 8.85 -18.33 3.36
N LEU A 313 8.71 -17.08 3.80
CA LEU A 313 8.97 -15.88 3.00
C LEU A 313 10.37 -15.29 3.25
N ASP A 314 11.24 -15.93 4.03
CA ASP A 314 12.61 -15.41 4.26
C ASP A 314 13.36 -15.23 2.94
N GLY A 315 13.94 -14.04 2.75
CA GLY A 315 14.60 -13.65 1.49
C GLY A 315 13.65 -13.30 0.33
N VAL A 316 12.33 -13.29 0.57
CA VAL A 316 11.30 -12.82 -0.38
C VAL A 316 10.92 -11.37 -0.06
N ASP A 317 10.82 -10.52 -1.08
CA ASP A 317 10.45 -9.11 -0.96
C ASP A 317 8.94 -8.87 -0.93
N ALA A 318 8.15 -9.68 -1.65
CA ALA A 318 6.70 -9.65 -1.59
C ALA A 318 6.07 -11.01 -1.93
N PHE A 319 4.84 -11.21 -1.48
CA PHE A 319 4.00 -12.36 -1.80
C PHE A 319 2.82 -11.93 -2.66
N VAL A 320 2.73 -12.44 -3.89
CA VAL A 320 1.71 -12.06 -4.86
C VAL A 320 0.66 -13.16 -4.98
N VAL A 321 -0.60 -12.79 -4.80
CA VAL A 321 -1.76 -13.68 -4.88
C VAL A 321 -2.82 -13.13 -5.84
N PRO A 322 -3.71 -13.97 -6.40
CA PRO A 322 -4.93 -13.47 -7.03
C PRO A 322 -5.75 -12.68 -6.01
N THR A 323 -6.31 -11.54 -6.40
CA THR A 323 -7.10 -10.72 -5.45
C THR A 323 -8.38 -11.42 -4.99
N ALA A 324 -8.98 -12.23 -5.87
CA ALA A 324 -10.15 -13.06 -5.61
C ALA A 324 -10.07 -14.33 -6.48
N PRO A 325 -10.72 -15.44 -6.10
CA PRO A 325 -10.66 -16.69 -6.87
C PRO A 325 -11.54 -16.71 -8.13
N THR A 326 -12.57 -15.87 -8.17
CA THR A 326 -13.58 -15.83 -9.23
C THR A 326 -14.35 -14.51 -9.18
N HIS A 327 -15.31 -14.29 -10.09
CA HIS A 327 -16.24 -13.16 -10.07
C HIS A 327 -17.70 -13.68 -10.16
N PRO A 328 -18.35 -13.94 -9.01
CA PRO A 328 -19.70 -14.50 -8.93
C PRO A 328 -20.79 -13.57 -9.44
N ARG A 329 -21.89 -14.17 -9.89
CA ARG A 329 -23.16 -13.48 -10.15
C ARG A 329 -23.90 -13.18 -8.85
N ILE A 330 -24.79 -12.20 -8.88
CA ILE A 330 -25.63 -11.83 -7.73
C ILE A 330 -26.58 -12.97 -7.35
N ASP A 331 -27.13 -13.69 -8.34
CA ASP A 331 -28.02 -14.83 -8.13
C ASP A 331 -27.30 -16.04 -7.48
N GLU A 332 -26.04 -16.28 -7.83
CA GLU A 332 -25.18 -17.28 -7.19
C GLU A 332 -24.95 -16.96 -5.71
N VAL A 333 -24.70 -15.67 -5.38
CA VAL A 333 -24.58 -15.24 -3.98
C VAL A 333 -25.91 -15.38 -3.24
N ALA A 334 -27.04 -15.11 -3.87
CA ALA A 334 -28.34 -15.31 -3.25
C ALA A 334 -28.62 -16.79 -2.95
N ALA A 335 -28.16 -17.71 -3.80
CA ALA A 335 -28.31 -19.16 -3.62
C ALA A 335 -27.39 -19.74 -2.53
N ASP A 336 -26.16 -19.22 -2.40
CA ASP A 336 -25.18 -19.64 -1.38
C ASP A 336 -24.47 -18.42 -0.74
N PRO A 337 -25.16 -17.68 0.15
CA PRO A 337 -24.68 -16.40 0.65
C PRO A 337 -23.45 -16.52 1.55
N VAL A 338 -23.19 -17.70 2.13
CA VAL A 338 -22.03 -17.94 3.01
C VAL A 338 -20.89 -18.58 2.24
N GLY A 339 -21.14 -19.64 1.48
CA GLY A 339 -20.09 -20.38 0.77
C GLY A 339 -19.44 -19.53 -0.31
N VAL A 340 -20.21 -18.78 -1.11
CA VAL A 340 -19.63 -17.85 -2.11
C VAL A 340 -18.75 -16.81 -1.44
N ASN A 341 -19.23 -16.17 -0.37
CA ASN A 341 -18.46 -15.18 0.37
C ASN A 341 -17.18 -15.76 0.98
N SER A 342 -17.25 -16.98 1.51
CA SER A 342 -16.08 -17.69 2.06
C SER A 342 -15.03 -17.92 0.99
N ARG A 343 -15.44 -18.38 -0.21
CA ARG A 343 -14.54 -18.54 -1.36
C ARG A 343 -13.87 -17.21 -1.71
N MET A 344 -14.64 -16.11 -1.80
CA MET A 344 -14.07 -14.78 -2.10
C MET A 344 -12.95 -14.34 -1.15
N GLY A 345 -12.91 -14.84 0.09
CA GLY A 345 -11.88 -14.53 1.09
C GLY A 345 -10.61 -15.39 1.05
N THR A 346 -10.50 -16.35 0.13
CA THR A 346 -9.43 -17.36 0.08
C THR A 346 -8.03 -16.75 0.16
N TYR A 347 -7.79 -15.67 -0.60
CA TYR A 347 -6.47 -15.04 -0.73
C TYR A 347 -6.30 -13.76 0.11
N THR A 348 -7.29 -13.39 0.92
CA THR A 348 -7.32 -12.08 1.58
C THR A 348 -7.38 -12.14 3.11
N ASN A 349 -8.00 -13.17 3.68
CA ASN A 349 -8.34 -13.27 5.11
C ASN A 349 -7.12 -13.34 6.05
N PHE A 350 -5.97 -13.83 5.59
CA PHE A 350 -4.77 -13.96 6.42
C PHE A 350 -3.96 -12.67 6.55
N CYS A 351 -4.18 -11.68 5.67
CA CYS A 351 -3.31 -10.51 5.53
C CYS A 351 -3.16 -9.73 6.86
N ASN A 352 -4.27 -9.28 7.46
CA ASN A 352 -4.22 -8.53 8.72
C ASN A 352 -3.89 -9.43 9.92
N LEU A 353 -4.29 -10.71 9.88
CA LEU A 353 -3.85 -11.69 10.88
C LEU A 353 -2.33 -11.80 10.94
N PHE A 354 -1.64 -11.59 9.82
CA PHE A 354 -0.18 -11.67 9.73
C PHE A 354 0.53 -10.31 9.74
N ASP A 355 -0.20 -9.22 10.04
CA ASP A 355 0.34 -7.84 10.02
C ASP A 355 1.00 -7.48 8.67
N LEU A 356 0.46 -8.01 7.56
CA LEU A 356 0.92 -7.68 6.22
C LEU A 356 0.29 -6.36 5.73
N CYS A 357 1.02 -5.63 4.89
CA CYS A 357 0.46 -4.57 4.06
C CYS A 357 0.13 -5.11 2.66
N ALA A 358 -0.73 -4.40 1.92
CA ALA A 358 -1.16 -4.89 0.61
C ALA A 358 -1.49 -3.77 -0.39
N VAL A 359 -1.21 -4.03 -1.66
CA VAL A 359 -1.66 -3.21 -2.79
C VAL A 359 -2.34 -4.12 -3.82
N ALA A 360 -3.66 -3.97 -3.97
CA ALA A 360 -4.43 -4.60 -5.03
C ALA A 360 -4.37 -3.74 -6.28
N VAL A 361 -4.01 -4.33 -7.42
CA VAL A 361 -3.92 -3.64 -8.72
C VAL A 361 -4.59 -4.44 -9.84
N PRO A 362 -5.06 -3.75 -10.90
CA PRO A 362 -5.48 -4.41 -12.13
C PRO A 362 -4.33 -5.17 -12.76
N ALA A 363 -4.61 -6.37 -13.28
CA ALA A 363 -3.63 -7.26 -13.90
C ALA A 363 -4.15 -7.89 -15.20
N GLY A 364 -5.10 -7.23 -15.86
CA GLY A 364 -5.71 -7.67 -17.12
C GLY A 364 -7.16 -8.11 -16.95
N THR A 365 -7.57 -9.10 -17.74
CA THR A 365 -8.94 -9.65 -17.72
C THR A 365 -8.92 -11.17 -17.64
N ALA A 366 -9.96 -11.73 -17.03
CA ALA A 366 -10.28 -13.15 -17.08
C ALA A 366 -11.61 -13.29 -17.84
N GLY A 367 -11.52 -13.65 -19.12
CA GLY A 367 -12.66 -13.55 -20.04
C GLY A 367 -13.13 -12.09 -20.18
N GLN A 368 -14.38 -11.82 -19.82
CA GLN A 368 -14.96 -10.46 -19.83
C GLN A 368 -14.81 -9.71 -18.50
N ALA A 369 -14.34 -10.38 -17.44
CA ALA A 369 -14.19 -9.77 -16.12
C ALA A 369 -12.85 -9.06 -15.99
N GLN A 370 -12.82 -7.98 -15.21
CA GLN A 370 -11.55 -7.44 -14.73
C GLN A 370 -10.87 -8.46 -13.83
N PHE A 371 -9.55 -8.58 -13.97
CA PHE A 371 -8.73 -9.43 -13.14
C PHE A 371 -7.70 -8.57 -12.42
N GLY A 372 -7.49 -8.86 -11.13
CA GLY A 372 -6.51 -8.17 -10.31
C GLY A 372 -5.67 -9.14 -9.50
N ILE A 373 -4.45 -8.71 -9.19
CA ILE A 373 -3.58 -9.36 -8.21
C ILE A 373 -3.40 -8.45 -7.01
N THR A 374 -3.07 -9.05 -5.87
CA THR A 374 -2.70 -8.33 -4.66
C THR A 374 -1.26 -8.62 -4.33
N VAL A 375 -0.45 -7.57 -4.24
CA VAL A 375 0.93 -7.61 -3.76
C VAL A 375 0.89 -7.44 -2.24
N LEU A 376 1.34 -8.46 -1.51
CA LEU A 376 1.44 -8.46 -0.05
C LEU A 376 2.91 -8.27 0.34
N ALA A 377 3.19 -7.43 1.33
CA ALA A 377 4.52 -7.30 1.91
C ALA A 377 4.43 -7.25 3.44
N ARG A 378 5.57 -7.35 4.12
CA ARG A 378 5.60 -7.31 5.60
C ARG A 378 5.13 -5.97 6.13
N ALA A 379 4.79 -5.93 7.42
CA ALA A 379 4.58 -4.68 8.13
C ALA A 379 5.72 -3.69 7.81
N PHE A 380 5.35 -2.47 7.44
CA PHE A 380 6.21 -1.36 7.06
C PHE A 380 7.01 -1.55 5.75
N GLU A 381 6.78 -2.62 4.98
CA GLU A 381 7.30 -2.75 3.62
C GLU A 381 6.31 -2.21 2.56
N ASP A 382 5.45 -1.26 2.95
CA ASP A 382 4.43 -0.68 2.07
C ASP A 382 5.02 -0.02 0.81
N ALA A 383 6.22 0.56 0.89
CA ALA A 383 6.91 1.10 -0.28
C ALA A 383 7.34 -0.01 -1.26
N VAL A 384 7.77 -1.15 -0.73
CA VAL A 384 8.13 -2.34 -1.53
C VAL A 384 6.89 -2.87 -2.24
N ALA A 385 5.76 -2.95 -1.53
CA ALA A 385 4.49 -3.37 -2.12
C ALA A 385 4.03 -2.43 -3.25
N VAL A 386 4.18 -1.11 -3.07
CA VAL A 386 3.85 -0.11 -4.11
C VAL A 386 4.74 -0.27 -5.35
N ASP A 387 6.05 -0.45 -5.17
CA ASP A 387 6.98 -0.61 -6.30
C ASP A 387 6.68 -1.88 -7.11
N ILE A 388 6.43 -3.00 -6.43
CA ILE A 388 6.09 -4.26 -7.10
C ILE A 388 4.70 -4.20 -7.73
N ALA A 389 3.75 -3.48 -7.13
CA ALA A 389 2.44 -3.24 -7.71
C ALA A 389 2.53 -2.41 -9.00
N ALA A 390 3.43 -1.42 -9.07
CA ALA A 390 3.69 -0.66 -10.29
C ALA A 390 4.23 -1.57 -11.41
N LEU A 391 5.19 -2.46 -11.08
CA LEU A 391 5.69 -3.46 -12.04
C LEU A 391 4.56 -4.37 -12.55
N ALA A 392 3.65 -4.79 -11.67
CA ALA A 392 2.53 -5.67 -12.04
C ALA A 392 1.50 -5.00 -12.95
N SER A 393 1.17 -3.73 -12.70
CA SER A 393 0.23 -2.96 -13.53
C SER A 393 0.86 -2.40 -14.81
N GLY A 394 2.19 -2.41 -14.91
CA GLY A 394 2.93 -1.75 -15.98
C GLY A 394 2.99 -0.23 -15.82
N ASP A 395 2.74 0.28 -14.62
CA ASP A 395 2.83 1.69 -14.27
C ASP A 395 4.28 2.06 -13.89
N GLU A 396 4.59 3.36 -13.97
CA GLU A 396 5.79 3.89 -13.32
C GLU A 396 5.59 3.96 -11.81
N ALA A 397 6.56 3.43 -11.06
CA ALA A 397 6.55 3.55 -9.60
C ALA A 397 6.57 5.02 -9.18
N PRO A 398 5.71 5.45 -8.23
CA PRO A 398 5.75 6.81 -7.72
C PRO A 398 7.14 7.12 -7.14
N VAL A 399 7.72 8.29 -7.47
CA VAL A 399 8.97 8.73 -6.82
C VAL A 399 8.71 9.01 -5.34
N ASP A 400 7.66 9.79 -5.06
CA ASP A 400 7.17 10.12 -3.72
C ASP A 400 6.21 9.04 -3.22
N VAL A 401 6.73 7.85 -2.91
CA VAL A 401 5.91 6.80 -2.28
C VAL A 401 5.37 7.27 -0.94
N TRP A 402 4.13 6.90 -0.66
CA TRP A 402 3.39 7.39 0.48
C TRP A 402 4.07 7.18 1.84
N PRO A 403 4.88 6.12 2.09
CA PRO A 403 5.59 5.99 3.35
C PRO A 403 6.55 7.15 3.64
N LEU A 404 7.09 7.82 2.61
CA LEU A 404 7.97 8.99 2.79
C LEU A 404 7.26 10.18 3.46
N ALA A 405 5.92 10.19 3.52
CA ALA A 405 5.17 11.22 4.21
C ALA A 405 5.26 11.10 5.76
N VAL A 406 5.69 9.95 6.27
CA VAL A 406 5.63 9.60 7.71
C VAL A 406 6.83 8.84 8.24
N ALA A 407 7.56 8.14 7.37
CA ALA A 407 8.75 7.40 7.74
C ALA A 407 9.98 8.32 7.71
N ASP A 408 10.84 8.18 8.72
CA ASP A 408 12.12 8.87 8.73
C ASP A 408 12.98 8.43 7.54
N SER A 409 13.49 9.42 6.81
CA SER A 409 14.46 9.18 5.75
C SER A 409 15.61 10.18 5.83
N VAL A 410 16.78 9.72 5.43
CA VAL A 410 18.01 10.49 5.35
C VAL A 410 18.52 10.47 3.92
N GLU A 411 18.90 11.65 3.45
CA GLU A 411 19.43 11.81 2.10
C GLU A 411 20.94 11.55 2.09
N LEU A 412 21.38 10.78 1.09
CA LEU A 412 22.78 10.52 0.78
C LEU A 412 23.03 10.80 -0.70
N VAL A 413 24.00 11.67 -0.99
CA VAL A 413 24.45 11.94 -2.35
C VAL A 413 25.72 11.15 -2.67
N VAL A 414 25.72 10.48 -3.83
CA VAL A 414 26.85 9.68 -4.31
C VAL A 414 27.32 10.16 -5.67
N PHE A 415 28.62 10.03 -5.95
CA PHE A 415 29.23 10.56 -7.18
C PHE A 415 29.96 9.50 -8.01
N GLY A 416 29.98 8.23 -7.58
CA GLY A 416 30.88 7.20 -8.12
C GLY A 416 30.28 5.82 -8.29
N ALA A 417 30.97 4.80 -7.78
CA ALA A 417 30.57 3.39 -7.93
C ALA A 417 29.16 3.06 -7.40
N HIS A 418 28.59 3.90 -6.53
CA HIS A 418 27.24 3.79 -5.99
C HIS A 418 26.17 4.54 -6.80
N LEU A 419 26.53 5.19 -7.91
CA LEU A 419 25.56 5.75 -8.85
C LEU A 419 24.62 4.64 -9.35
N ARG A 420 23.43 5.03 -9.82
CA ARG A 420 22.44 4.09 -10.37
C ARG A 420 23.07 3.41 -11.59
N GLY A 421 23.05 2.07 -11.60
CA GLY A 421 23.75 1.26 -12.61
C GLY A 421 25.24 1.03 -12.34
N GLY A 422 25.80 1.62 -11.28
CA GLY A 422 27.17 1.40 -10.84
C GLY A 422 27.36 0.06 -10.10
N PRO A 423 28.60 -0.45 -10.01
CA PRO A 423 28.88 -1.78 -9.48
C PRO A 423 28.63 -1.93 -7.97
N LEU A 424 28.61 -0.84 -7.21
CA LEU A 424 28.40 -0.85 -5.75
C LEU A 424 27.02 -0.34 -5.32
N VAL A 425 26.11 -0.08 -6.26
CA VAL A 425 24.75 0.41 -5.94
C VAL A 425 23.96 -0.58 -5.08
N HIS A 426 24.26 -1.87 -5.16
CA HIS A 426 23.68 -2.93 -4.31
C HIS A 426 23.83 -2.61 -2.82
N GLN A 427 24.94 -1.97 -2.40
CA GLN A 427 25.15 -1.57 -1.00
C GLN A 427 24.13 -0.55 -0.48
N LEU A 428 23.45 0.18 -1.38
CA LEU A 428 22.33 1.06 -1.05
C LEU A 428 20.99 0.33 -1.26
N THR A 429 20.80 -0.27 -2.42
CA THR A 429 19.52 -0.87 -2.80
C THR A 429 19.14 -2.12 -1.99
N ASP A 430 20.11 -2.95 -1.58
CA ASP A 430 19.88 -4.10 -0.68
C ASP A 430 19.43 -3.65 0.72
N GLN A 431 19.70 -2.38 1.08
CA GLN A 431 19.24 -1.75 2.31
C GLN A 431 17.88 -1.04 2.15
N GLY A 432 17.22 -1.21 0.99
CA GLY A 432 15.93 -0.57 0.70
C GLY A 432 16.04 0.92 0.39
N ALA A 433 17.20 1.40 -0.09
CA ALA A 433 17.36 2.80 -0.47
C ALA A 433 16.52 3.13 -1.72
N ARG A 434 15.85 4.28 -1.68
CA ARG A 434 15.07 4.82 -2.79
C ARG A 434 15.88 5.82 -3.60
N TRP A 435 15.85 5.70 -4.92
CA TRP A 435 16.45 6.69 -5.82
C TRP A 435 15.60 7.96 -5.83
N ALA A 436 16.25 9.13 -5.68
CA ALA A 436 15.58 10.42 -5.50
C ALA A 436 16.11 11.52 -6.45
N GLY A 437 16.56 11.10 -7.63
CA GLY A 437 16.97 12.01 -8.70
C GLY A 437 18.47 12.26 -8.80
N GLU A 438 18.84 13.00 -9.83
CA GLU A 438 20.18 13.54 -10.02
C GLU A 438 20.36 14.86 -9.25
N VAL A 439 21.61 15.25 -9.01
CA VAL A 439 21.95 16.50 -8.33
C VAL A 439 23.33 16.98 -8.77
N THR A 440 23.57 18.29 -8.67
CA THR A 440 24.82 18.92 -9.10
C THR A 440 25.44 19.73 -7.97
N THR A 441 26.72 19.50 -7.67
CA THR A 441 27.42 20.28 -6.64
C THR A 441 27.55 21.75 -7.05
N ALA A 442 27.77 22.65 -6.08
CA ALA A 442 28.27 23.99 -6.41
C ALA A 442 29.59 23.88 -7.22
N PRO A 443 29.98 24.91 -8.01
CA PRO A 443 31.20 24.86 -8.83
C PRO A 443 32.48 25.07 -7.99
N ARG A 444 32.62 24.34 -6.88
CA ARG A 444 33.69 24.49 -5.88
C ARG A 444 34.36 23.15 -5.53
N TYR A 445 34.24 22.14 -6.39
CA TYR A 445 34.77 20.79 -6.13
C TYR A 445 35.71 20.32 -7.23
N ARG A 446 36.58 19.38 -6.86
CA ARG A 446 37.38 18.56 -7.77
C ARG A 446 37.00 17.09 -7.62
N MET A 447 37.11 16.36 -8.72
CA MET A 447 36.95 14.91 -8.77
C MET A 447 38.29 14.28 -9.15
N THR A 448 38.86 13.44 -8.29
CA THR A 448 40.08 12.67 -8.60
C THR A 448 39.82 11.17 -8.53
N VAL A 449 40.62 10.36 -9.23
CA VAL A 449 40.50 8.90 -9.20
C VAL A 449 41.24 8.33 -8.00
N LEU A 450 40.55 7.61 -7.11
CA LEU A 450 41.19 6.85 -6.03
C LEU A 450 41.61 5.46 -6.52
N PRO A 451 42.80 4.97 -6.13
CA PRO A 451 43.29 3.63 -6.49
C PRO A 451 42.64 2.54 -5.62
N THR A 452 41.31 2.49 -5.57
CA THR A 452 40.54 1.45 -4.89
C THR A 452 40.08 0.38 -5.87
N VAL A 453 39.62 -0.78 -5.35
CA VAL A 453 38.98 -1.82 -6.17
C VAL A 453 37.53 -2.02 -5.71
N PRO A 454 36.52 -1.72 -6.56
CA PRO A 454 36.64 -1.00 -7.84
C PRO A 454 37.11 0.44 -7.63
N ALA A 455 37.56 1.10 -8.71
CA ALA A 455 37.97 2.51 -8.68
C ALA A 455 36.80 3.40 -8.23
N LYS A 456 37.10 4.45 -7.46
CA LYS A 456 36.11 5.37 -6.89
C LYS A 456 36.56 6.81 -7.08
N PRO A 457 35.64 7.77 -7.26
CA PRO A 457 35.98 9.17 -7.23
C PRO A 457 36.22 9.64 -5.79
N ALA A 458 37.23 10.47 -5.64
CA ALA A 458 37.45 11.36 -4.50
C ALA A 458 36.85 12.73 -4.81
N ILE A 459 35.85 13.14 -4.04
CA ILE A 459 35.27 14.48 -4.13
C ILE A 459 35.88 15.34 -3.03
N THR A 460 36.55 16.42 -3.43
CA THR A 460 37.21 17.36 -2.52
C THR A 460 36.82 18.80 -2.87
N ARG A 461 36.52 19.60 -1.86
CA ARG A 461 36.28 21.04 -2.05
C ARG A 461 37.62 21.75 -2.33
N VAL A 462 37.63 22.68 -3.27
CA VAL A 462 38.80 23.52 -3.56
C VAL A 462 38.92 24.65 -2.52
N ALA A 463 40.13 25.18 -2.34
CA ALA A 463 40.34 26.35 -1.49
C ALA A 463 39.60 27.57 -2.02
N ASP A 464 39.25 28.52 -1.15
CA ASP A 464 38.62 29.77 -1.59
C ASP A 464 39.54 30.52 -2.56
N GLY A 465 39.00 30.95 -3.70
CA GLY A 465 39.74 31.62 -4.78
C GLY A 465 40.30 30.67 -5.86
N GLU A 466 40.31 29.36 -5.62
CA GLU A 466 40.71 28.36 -6.62
C GLU A 466 39.54 28.00 -7.56
N PRO A 467 39.81 27.69 -8.84
CA PRO A 467 38.79 27.19 -9.74
C PRO A 467 38.35 25.78 -9.32
N GLY A 468 37.03 25.62 -9.17
CA GLY A 468 36.36 24.33 -8.98
C GLY A 468 35.44 24.01 -10.16
N THR A 469 34.84 22.82 -10.11
CA THR A 469 33.89 22.34 -11.11
C THR A 469 32.60 21.88 -10.42
N ALA A 470 31.49 22.03 -11.12
CA ALA A 470 30.20 21.47 -10.72
C ALA A 470 30.17 19.99 -11.12
N LEU A 471 29.85 19.11 -10.18
CA LEU A 471 29.94 17.67 -10.37
C LEU A 471 28.56 17.04 -10.22
N SER A 472 28.19 16.19 -11.18
CA SER A 472 26.92 15.47 -11.16
C SER A 472 27.01 14.22 -10.27
N GLY A 473 25.98 14.01 -9.45
CA GLY A 473 25.80 12.86 -8.59
C GLY A 473 24.34 12.43 -8.51
N HIS A 474 24.07 11.35 -7.76
CA HIS A 474 22.71 10.86 -7.54
C HIS A 474 22.33 10.98 -6.07
N ARG A 475 21.08 11.37 -5.83
CA ARG A 475 20.43 11.40 -4.52
C ARG A 475 19.77 10.05 -4.23
N TRP A 476 19.99 9.55 -3.01
CA TRP A 476 19.32 8.38 -2.47
C TRP A 476 18.70 8.71 -1.11
N LEU A 477 17.50 8.19 -0.86
CA LEU A 477 16.84 8.23 0.43
C LEU A 477 17.02 6.88 1.11
N LEU A 478 17.51 6.89 2.34
CA LEU A 478 17.71 5.70 3.17
C LEU A 478 16.96 5.86 4.48
N SER A 479 16.64 4.77 5.15
CA SER A 479 16.25 4.84 6.56
C SER A 479 17.47 5.17 7.44
N PRO A 480 17.28 5.77 8.64
CA PRO A 480 18.38 6.07 9.54
C PRO A 480 19.26 4.86 9.86
N ALA A 481 18.68 3.68 10.06
CA ALA A 481 19.43 2.46 10.33
C ALA A 481 20.21 1.97 9.10
N ALA A 482 19.64 2.09 7.89
CA ALA A 482 20.34 1.77 6.64
C ALA A 482 21.58 2.66 6.45
N LEU A 483 21.47 3.97 6.70
CA LEU A 483 22.63 4.87 6.66
C LEU A 483 23.69 4.50 7.71
N GLY A 484 23.26 4.15 8.93
CA GLY A 484 24.18 3.71 9.99
C GLY A 484 24.97 2.46 9.63
N ARG A 485 24.31 1.43 9.06
CA ARG A 485 24.96 0.23 8.54
C ARG A 485 25.90 0.53 7.37
N PHE A 486 25.46 1.39 6.45
CA PHE A 486 26.27 1.83 5.32
C PHE A 486 27.56 2.52 5.79
N LEU A 487 27.45 3.48 6.71
CA LEU A 487 28.60 4.21 7.27
C LEU A 487 29.56 3.28 8.02
N ALA A 488 29.05 2.34 8.82
CA ALA A 488 29.89 1.39 9.54
C ALA A 488 30.70 0.48 8.60
N ALA A 489 30.18 0.19 7.41
CA ALA A 489 30.85 -0.62 6.38
C ALA A 489 31.72 0.20 5.41
N LEU A 490 31.71 1.53 5.49
CA LEU A 490 32.39 2.41 4.54
C LEU A 490 33.93 2.31 4.72
N PRO A 491 34.69 1.83 3.72
CA PRO A 491 36.13 1.63 3.87
C PRO A 491 36.89 2.94 3.73
N ALA A 492 38.03 3.05 4.42
CA ALA A 492 39.01 4.10 4.14
C ALA A 492 39.46 4.05 2.66
N PRO A 493 39.76 5.21 2.03
CA PRO A 493 39.74 6.56 2.57
C PRO A 493 38.39 7.29 2.40
N MET A 494 37.31 6.56 2.10
CA MET A 494 35.99 7.16 1.85
C MET A 494 35.40 7.73 3.14
N GLN A 495 34.70 8.86 3.02
CA GLN A 495 34.04 9.52 4.15
C GLN A 495 32.66 10.04 3.74
N LEU A 496 31.78 10.24 4.71
CA LEU A 496 30.53 10.98 4.52
C LEU A 496 30.67 12.35 5.19
N GLY A 497 30.40 13.41 4.43
CA GLY A 497 30.52 14.79 4.88
C GLY A 497 29.47 15.70 4.25
N LYS A 498 29.49 16.98 4.61
CA LYS A 498 28.61 17.97 4.01
C LYS A 498 29.22 18.51 2.71
N VAL A 499 28.44 18.45 1.63
CA VAL A 499 28.76 19.01 0.32
C VAL A 499 27.71 20.07 -0.02
N GLU A 500 28.19 21.21 -0.51
CA GLU A 500 27.41 22.32 -1.06
C GLU A 500 26.97 22.03 -2.50
N PHE A 501 25.70 22.32 -2.80
CA PHE A 501 25.08 22.10 -4.10
C PHE A 501 24.79 23.41 -4.83
N ASP A 502 24.48 23.34 -6.12
CA ASP A 502 24.23 24.50 -6.98
C ASP A 502 23.02 25.35 -6.55
N ASP A 503 22.09 24.73 -5.82
CA ASP A 503 20.96 25.37 -5.14
C ASP A 503 21.32 26.03 -3.79
N GLY A 504 22.61 26.02 -3.41
CA GLY A 504 23.12 26.60 -2.17
C GLY A 504 22.89 25.76 -0.91
N THR A 505 22.28 24.58 -1.04
CA THR A 505 22.03 23.70 0.11
C THR A 505 23.26 22.83 0.43
N TRP A 506 23.33 22.34 1.68
CA TRP A 506 24.39 21.45 2.16
C TRP A 506 23.85 20.07 2.51
N ARG A 507 24.18 19.05 1.71
CA ARG A 507 23.67 17.68 1.88
C ARG A 507 24.77 16.73 2.31
N THR A 508 24.37 15.64 2.95
CA THR A 508 25.30 14.57 3.31
C THR A 508 25.67 13.81 2.04
N ALA A 509 26.96 13.72 1.74
CA ALA A 509 27.44 13.17 0.50
C ALA A 509 28.77 12.43 0.67
N PHE A 510 29.11 11.61 -0.32
CA PHE A 510 30.43 10.99 -0.40
C PHE A 510 31.52 12.03 -0.59
N GLY A 511 32.53 11.94 0.25
CA GLY A 511 33.82 12.58 0.09
C GLY A 511 34.94 11.56 0.34
N CYS A 512 36.12 12.08 0.61
CA CYS A 512 37.28 11.28 0.98
C CYS A 512 38.18 12.09 1.90
N ASP A 513 39.11 11.41 2.56
CA ASP A 513 40.27 12.07 3.15
C ASP A 513 41.02 12.86 2.06
N ALA A 514 41.17 14.17 2.27
CA ALA A 514 41.83 15.06 1.30
C ALA A 514 43.28 14.63 1.00
N SER A 515 43.96 13.99 1.94
CA SER A 515 45.32 13.46 1.73
C SER A 515 45.36 12.25 0.79
N ALA A 516 44.23 11.56 0.60
CA ALA A 516 44.12 10.44 -0.33
C ALA A 516 43.75 10.85 -1.76
N ALA A 517 43.31 12.10 -1.97
CA ALA A 517 42.88 12.64 -3.26
C ALA A 517 44.07 13.04 -4.18
N THR A 518 45.02 12.12 -4.38
CA THR A 518 46.28 12.38 -5.13
C THR A 518 46.29 11.78 -6.53
N GLY A 519 45.20 11.16 -6.96
CA GLY A 519 45.10 10.53 -8.28
C GLY A 519 44.87 11.53 -9.41
N ALA A 520 44.58 11.00 -10.61
CA ALA A 520 44.30 11.81 -11.79
C ALA A 520 43.07 12.71 -11.55
N ASP A 521 43.20 14.00 -11.86
CA ASP A 521 42.09 14.96 -11.83
C ASP A 521 41.21 14.76 -13.07
N ILE A 522 39.95 14.40 -12.82
CA ILE A 522 38.91 14.14 -13.82
C ILE A 522 37.76 15.14 -13.73
N SER A 523 37.98 16.28 -13.06
CA SER A 523 36.96 17.32 -12.87
C SER A 523 36.41 17.84 -14.21
N ALA A 524 37.25 17.92 -15.24
CA ALA A 524 36.88 18.41 -16.58
C ALA A 524 35.77 17.58 -17.25
N TYR A 525 35.53 16.34 -16.83
CA TYR A 525 34.46 15.48 -17.35
C TYR A 525 33.10 15.77 -16.69
N GLY A 526 33.06 16.51 -15.58
CA GLY A 526 31.84 16.89 -14.86
C GLY A 526 31.11 15.74 -14.13
N SER A 527 31.37 14.48 -14.49
CA SER A 527 30.75 13.31 -13.85
C SER A 527 31.62 12.07 -13.96
N TRP A 528 31.44 11.15 -13.02
CA TRP A 528 32.14 9.86 -13.02
C TRP A 528 31.82 8.99 -14.25
N PRO A 529 30.55 8.85 -14.69
CA PRO A 529 30.25 8.09 -15.91
C PRO A 529 30.90 8.69 -17.17
N ALA A 530 30.96 10.02 -17.30
CA ALA A 530 31.62 10.68 -18.42
C ALA A 530 33.13 10.43 -18.42
N ALA A 531 33.78 10.44 -17.26
CA ALA A 531 35.20 10.11 -17.13
C ALA A 531 35.49 8.65 -17.52
N ILE A 532 34.64 7.69 -17.10
CA ILE A 532 34.76 6.27 -17.52
C ILE A 532 34.61 6.15 -19.04
N ALA A 533 33.57 6.76 -19.63
CA ALA A 533 33.32 6.69 -21.07
C ALA A 533 34.48 7.27 -21.90
N ALA A 534 35.22 8.24 -21.35
CA ALA A 534 36.40 8.82 -21.98
C ALA A 534 37.71 8.03 -21.72
N GLY A 535 37.67 6.92 -20.98
CA GLY A 535 38.85 6.13 -20.64
C GLY A 535 39.78 6.80 -19.62
N ALA A 536 39.28 7.79 -18.86
CA ALA A 536 40.06 8.51 -17.84
C ALA A 536 40.09 7.80 -16.48
N VAL A 537 39.33 6.71 -16.34
CA VAL A 537 39.31 5.82 -15.18
C VAL A 537 39.77 4.44 -15.65
N GLY A 538 40.86 3.96 -15.06
CA GLY A 538 41.50 2.68 -15.41
C GLY A 538 40.80 1.44 -14.87
#